data_AF-A0AAN0JN36-F1
#
_entry.id   AF-A0AAN0JN36-F1
#
_cell.length_a   1.000
_cell.length_b   1.000
_cell.length_c   1.000
_cell.angle_alpha   90.00
_cell.angle_beta   90.00
_cell.angle_gamma   90.00
#
_symmetry.space_group_name_H-M   'P 1'
#
loop_
_entity.id
_entity.type
_entity.pdbx_description
1 polymer ?
#
loop_
_entity_poly.entity_id
_entity_poly.type
_entity_poly.pdbx_seq_one_letter_code
_entity_poly.pdbx_strand_id
1 'polypeptide(L)'
;MGALKRYSYLVSTVLLVLLFGAAGVFNVLPIFIDMPGNDMPNQFRRFVHIPPLSYLKVHPDLYMFSVGLSELIAAGIIILASRGGRAQTLATYYLGIVMIGAAYTHAMVGDPVEKFGGVLMGSVLVLVRLYSMNKLKLKFD
;
A
#
# COMPACT_ATOMS: atom_id res chain seq x y z
N MET A 1 8.88 28.26 2.43
CA MET A 1 8.95 26.80 2.17
C MET A 1 8.15 25.89 3.13
N GLY A 2 7.53 26.38 4.22
CA GLY A 2 6.81 25.53 5.18
C GLY A 2 5.39 25.09 4.77
N ALA A 3 4.67 25.90 4.00
CA ALA A 3 3.28 25.63 3.61
C ALA A 3 3.18 24.47 2.61
N LEU A 4 3.95 24.52 1.51
CA LEU A 4 3.95 23.48 0.47
C LEU A 4 4.13 22.07 1.05
N LYS A 5 5.08 21.88 1.97
CA LYS A 5 5.33 20.57 2.59
C LYS A 5 4.22 20.12 3.54
N ARG A 6 3.58 21.04 4.25
CA ARG A 6 2.40 20.72 5.08
C ARG A 6 1.22 20.29 4.20
N TYR A 7 1.00 20.97 3.08
CA TYR A 7 0.01 20.58 2.10
C TYR A 7 0.35 19.23 1.46
N SER A 8 1.58 19.03 0.97
CA SER A 8 2.02 17.74 0.41
C SER A 8 1.86 16.60 1.42
N TYR A 9 2.22 16.82 2.69
CA TYR A 9 2.01 15.83 3.75
C TYR A 9 0.53 15.51 3.96
N LEU A 10 -0.34 16.52 4.04
CA LEU A 10 -1.77 16.30 4.28
C LEU A 10 -2.44 15.62 3.09
N VAL A 11 -2.18 16.12 1.87
CA VAL A 11 -2.69 15.55 0.62
C VAL A 11 -2.22 14.11 0.44
N SER A 12 -0.92 13.84 0.58
CA SER A 12 -0.41 12.46 0.48
C SER A 12 -0.96 11.55 1.56
N THR A 13 -1.18 12.05 2.79
CA THR A 13 -1.81 11.28 3.87
C THR A 13 -3.24 10.88 3.49
N VAL A 14 -4.06 11.83 3.03
CA VAL A 14 -5.44 11.54 2.64
C VAL A 14 -5.48 10.59 1.44
N LEU A 15 -4.68 10.85 0.41
CA LEU A 15 -4.65 9.99 -0.79
C LEU A 15 -4.15 8.58 -0.49
N LEU A 16 -3.10 8.42 0.34
CA LEU A 16 -2.62 7.10 0.73
C LEU A 16 -3.66 6.33 1.52
N VAL A 17 -4.31 7.01 2.47
CA VAL A 17 -5.37 6.39 3.27
C VAL A 17 -6.54 5.96 2.42
N LEU A 18 -6.97 6.80 1.47
CA LEU A 18 -8.05 6.43 0.56
C LEU A 18 -7.64 5.26 -0.33
N LEU A 19 -6.43 5.30 -0.90
CA LEU A 19 -5.94 4.26 -1.80
C LEU A 19 -5.80 2.91 -1.10
N PHE A 20 -5.01 2.87 -0.02
CA PHE A 20 -4.72 1.63 0.72
C PHE A 20 -5.86 1.19 1.64
N GLY A 21 -6.61 2.14 2.17
CA GLY A 21 -7.85 1.85 2.90
C GLY A 21 -8.87 1.20 1.98
N ALA A 22 -9.10 1.75 0.79
CA ALA A 22 -9.98 1.12 -0.19
C ALA A 22 -9.43 -0.23 -0.64
N ALA A 23 -8.18 -0.32 -1.13
CA ALA A 23 -7.57 -1.57 -1.58
C ALA A 23 -7.67 -2.66 -0.49
N GLY A 24 -7.38 -2.32 0.75
CA GLY A 24 -7.50 -3.23 1.87
C GLY A 24 -8.94 -3.69 2.13
N VAL A 25 -9.93 -2.81 2.01
CA VAL A 25 -11.37 -3.19 2.08
C VAL A 25 -11.73 -4.17 0.95
N PHE A 26 -11.30 -3.90 -0.28
CA PHE A 26 -11.57 -4.75 -1.45
C PHE A 26 -10.94 -6.15 -1.31
N ASN A 27 -9.78 -6.23 -0.65
CA ASN A 27 -9.05 -7.47 -0.42
C ASN A 27 -9.58 -8.29 0.78
N VAL A 28 -10.35 -7.67 1.68
CA VAL A 28 -10.79 -8.30 2.95
C VAL A 28 -12.28 -8.66 2.94
N LEU A 29 -13.14 -7.77 2.42
CA LEU A 29 -14.58 -7.97 2.53
C LEU A 29 -15.12 -8.85 1.38
N PRO A 30 -15.84 -9.96 1.69
CA PRO A 30 -16.37 -10.88 0.68
C PRO A 30 -17.25 -10.18 -0.38
N ILE A 31 -18.05 -9.20 0.04
CA ILE A 31 -18.96 -8.48 -0.86
C ILE A 31 -18.25 -7.76 -2.01
N PHE A 32 -16.99 -7.36 -1.82
CA PHE A 32 -16.19 -6.72 -2.87
C PHE A 32 -15.37 -7.74 -3.66
N ILE A 33 -14.97 -8.84 -3.03
CA ILE A 33 -14.29 -9.96 -3.69
C ILE A 33 -15.16 -10.56 -4.80
N ASP A 34 -16.44 -10.75 -4.51
CA ASP A 34 -17.41 -11.36 -5.44
C ASP A 34 -18.04 -10.35 -6.43
N MET A 35 -17.60 -9.10 -6.42
CA MET A 35 -18.17 -8.05 -7.27
C MET A 35 -17.79 -8.25 -8.75
N PRO A 36 -18.75 -8.12 -9.70
CA PRO A 36 -18.46 -8.24 -11.12
C PRO A 36 -17.39 -7.25 -11.57
N GLY A 37 -16.33 -7.75 -12.21
CA GLY A 37 -15.20 -6.94 -12.67
C GLY A 37 -14.07 -6.78 -11.64
N ASN A 38 -14.16 -7.41 -10.45
CA ASN A 38 -13.03 -7.47 -9.54
C ASN A 38 -12.04 -8.57 -9.95
N ASP A 39 -10.93 -8.16 -10.57
CA ASP A 39 -9.87 -9.07 -10.98
C ASP A 39 -8.86 -9.40 -9.86
N MET A 40 -8.95 -8.78 -8.68
CA MET A 40 -7.98 -8.98 -7.60
C MET A 40 -7.79 -10.46 -7.24
N PRO A 41 -8.82 -11.30 -7.06
CA PRO A 41 -8.63 -12.71 -6.72
C PRO A 41 -7.80 -13.46 -7.77
N ASN A 42 -8.03 -13.15 -9.05
CA ASN A 42 -7.28 -13.75 -10.16
C ASN A 42 -5.83 -13.25 -10.20
N GLN A 43 -5.56 -12.00 -9.82
CA GLN A 43 -4.19 -11.48 -9.70
C GLN A 43 -3.42 -12.18 -8.58
N PHE A 44 -4.00 -12.28 -7.38
CA PHE A 44 -3.38 -12.94 -6.23
C PHE A 44 -3.10 -14.42 -6.48
N ARG A 45 -3.97 -15.13 -7.22
CA ARG A 45 -3.72 -16.50 -7.68
C ARG A 45 -2.46 -16.62 -8.55
N ARG A 46 -2.18 -15.64 -9.41
CA ARG A 46 -0.96 -15.62 -10.22
C ARG A 46 0.28 -15.32 -9.36
N PHE A 47 0.16 -14.42 -8.39
CA PHE A 47 1.27 -13.97 -7.55
C PHE A 47 1.82 -15.05 -6.61
N VAL A 48 0.98 -15.94 -6.06
CA VAL A 48 1.47 -16.99 -5.14
C VAL A 48 2.44 -17.99 -5.78
N HIS A 49 2.48 -18.05 -7.11
CA HIS A 49 3.40 -18.92 -7.85
C HIS A 49 4.76 -18.27 -8.11
N ILE A 50 4.96 -17.01 -7.72
CA ILE A 50 6.22 -16.27 -7.88
C ILE A 50 7.05 -16.35 -6.60
N PRO A 51 8.38 -16.56 -6.67
CA PRO A 51 9.26 -16.47 -5.49
C PRO A 51 9.15 -15.11 -4.77
N PRO A 52 9.32 -15.02 -3.44
CA PRO A 52 9.49 -16.12 -2.50
C PRO A 52 8.16 -16.79 -2.11
N LEU A 53 7.00 -16.28 -2.55
CA LEU A 53 5.68 -16.82 -2.19
C LEU A 53 5.51 -18.27 -2.63
N SER A 54 6.06 -18.63 -3.79
CA SER A 54 6.07 -19.99 -4.31
C SER A 54 6.77 -21.00 -3.40
N TYR A 55 7.79 -20.58 -2.65
CA TYR A 55 8.49 -21.42 -1.68
C TYR A 55 7.65 -21.66 -0.42
N LEU A 56 6.80 -20.69 -0.07
CA LEU A 56 5.95 -20.74 1.13
C LEU A 56 4.62 -21.47 0.89
N LYS A 57 4.24 -21.71 -0.38
CA LYS A 57 3.00 -22.40 -0.78
C LYS A 57 1.74 -21.81 -0.12
N VAL A 58 1.68 -20.49 0.00
CA VAL A 58 0.56 -19.79 0.64
C VAL A 58 -0.68 -19.87 -0.25
N HIS A 59 -1.84 -20.11 0.36
CA HIS A 59 -3.12 -20.07 -0.37
C HIS A 59 -3.42 -18.64 -0.86
N PRO A 60 -3.83 -18.45 -2.13
CA PRO A 60 -4.12 -17.12 -2.71
C PRO A 60 -5.02 -16.26 -1.84
N ASP A 61 -6.11 -16.82 -1.34
CA ASP A 61 -7.10 -16.08 -0.56
C ASP A 61 -6.55 -15.63 0.80
N LEU A 62 -5.72 -16.46 1.44
CA LEU A 62 -5.03 -16.10 2.67
C LEU A 62 -3.99 -15.01 2.43
N TYR A 63 -3.28 -15.07 1.30
CA TYR A 63 -2.32 -14.05 0.93
C TYR A 63 -3.01 -12.71 0.66
N MET A 64 -4.09 -12.71 -0.14
CA MET A 64 -4.92 -11.54 -0.43
C MET A 64 -5.50 -10.92 0.84
N PHE A 65 -6.12 -11.73 1.70
CA PHE A 65 -6.66 -11.27 2.97
C PHE A 65 -5.56 -10.68 3.86
N SER A 66 -4.40 -11.33 3.95
CA SER A 66 -3.30 -10.87 4.80
C SER A 66 -2.75 -9.52 4.34
N VAL A 67 -2.57 -9.34 3.02
CA VAL A 67 -2.16 -8.06 2.44
C VAL A 67 -3.25 -7.00 2.65
N GLY A 68 -4.50 -7.32 2.38
CA GLY A 68 -5.60 -6.38 2.57
C GLY A 68 -5.74 -5.91 4.01
N LEU A 69 -5.68 -6.84 4.97
CA LEU A 69 -5.76 -6.54 6.39
C LEU A 69 -4.57 -5.68 6.85
N SER A 70 -3.36 -5.96 6.37
CA SER A 70 -2.20 -5.17 6.75
C SER A 70 -2.22 -3.77 6.14
N GLU A 71 -2.74 -3.61 4.93
CA GLU A 71 -2.98 -2.30 4.30
C GLU A 71 -4.00 -1.48 5.09
N LEU A 72 -5.10 -2.09 5.55
CA LEU A 72 -6.10 -1.44 6.41
C LEU A 72 -5.49 -0.99 7.74
N ILE A 73 -4.73 -1.87 8.39
CA ILE A 73 -4.06 -1.55 9.67
C ILE A 73 -3.08 -0.38 9.45
N ALA A 74 -2.27 -0.43 8.40
CA ALA A 74 -1.32 0.63 8.10
C ALA A 74 -2.02 1.96 7.79
N ALA A 75 -3.10 1.95 7.01
CA ALA A 75 -3.92 3.13 6.73
C ALA A 75 -4.55 3.70 8.01
N GLY A 76 -5.08 2.85 8.88
CA GLY A 76 -5.61 3.24 10.19
C GLY A 76 -4.56 3.90 11.08
N ILE A 77 -3.36 3.31 11.18
CA ILE A 77 -2.22 3.89 11.91
C ILE A 77 -1.83 5.25 11.31
N ILE A 78 -1.86 5.39 9.98
CA ILE A 78 -1.52 6.65 9.30
C ILE A 78 -2.49 7.78 9.66
N ILE A 79 -3.78 7.51 9.86
CA ILE A 79 -4.76 8.53 10.27
C ILE A 79 -4.67 8.82 11.77
N LEU A 80 -4.62 7.77 12.59
CA LEU A 80 -4.87 7.86 14.03
C LEU A 80 -3.62 8.19 14.84
N ALA A 81 -2.42 7.83 14.36
CA ALA A 81 -1.19 8.10 15.08
C ALA A 81 -0.81 9.59 15.06
N SER A 82 0.00 9.99 16.04
CA SER A 82 0.53 11.35 16.12
C SER A 82 1.26 11.73 14.83
N ARG A 83 1.00 12.96 14.35
CA ARG A 83 1.55 13.48 13.10
C ARG A 83 3.08 13.47 13.16
N GLY A 84 3.71 12.77 12.22
CA GLY A 84 5.17 12.63 12.15
C GLY A 84 5.76 11.64 13.18
N GLY A 85 4.91 10.96 13.97
CA GLY A 85 5.32 10.00 14.97
C GLY A 85 5.99 8.75 14.38
N ARG A 86 6.67 7.99 15.24
CA ARG A 86 7.38 6.74 14.85
C ARG A 86 6.43 5.72 14.23
N ALA A 87 5.28 5.46 14.86
CA ALA A 87 4.28 4.50 14.37
C ALA A 87 3.79 4.87 12.96
N GLN A 88 3.46 6.14 12.75
CA GLN A 88 3.03 6.64 11.45
C GLN A 88 4.13 6.47 10.39
N THR A 89 5.38 6.72 10.76
CA THR A 89 6.54 6.55 9.86
C THR A 89 6.69 5.07 9.46
N LEU A 90 6.63 4.15 10.44
CA LEU A 90 6.75 2.71 10.20
C LEU A 90 5.63 2.18 9.31
N ALA A 91 4.38 2.60 9.54
CA ALA A 91 3.26 2.24 8.67
C ALA A 91 3.47 2.71 7.22
N THR A 92 4.08 3.90 7.04
CA THR A 92 4.42 4.42 5.71
C THR A 92 5.48 3.57 5.02
N TYR A 93 6.53 3.20 5.75
CA TYR A 93 7.58 2.32 5.22
C TYR A 93 7.02 0.94 4.88
N TYR A 94 6.15 0.40 5.74
CA TYR A 94 5.47 -0.86 5.49
C TYR A 94 4.71 -0.85 4.16
N LEU A 95 3.87 0.17 3.93
CA LEU A 95 3.18 0.33 2.65
C LEU A 95 4.15 0.44 1.47
N GLY A 96 5.31 1.09 1.66
CA GLY A 96 6.38 1.11 0.65
C GLY A 96 6.92 -0.29 0.33
N ILE A 97 7.14 -1.14 1.33
CA ILE A 97 7.58 -2.53 1.13
C ILE A 97 6.50 -3.32 0.37
N VAL A 98 5.23 -3.15 0.73
CA VAL A 98 4.10 -3.78 0.02
C VAL A 98 4.10 -3.37 -1.46
N MET A 99 4.31 -2.09 -1.77
CA MET A 99 4.39 -1.62 -3.16
C MET A 99 5.58 -2.19 -3.92
N ILE A 100 6.75 -2.30 -3.29
CA ILE A 100 7.91 -2.96 -3.92
C ILE A 100 7.60 -4.44 -4.21
N GLY A 101 6.97 -5.13 -3.26
CA GLY A 101 6.52 -6.51 -3.43
C GLY A 101 5.53 -6.65 -4.58
N ALA A 102 4.54 -5.77 -4.67
CA ALA A 102 3.55 -5.76 -5.74
C ALA A 102 4.18 -5.45 -7.10
N ALA A 103 5.11 -4.48 -7.17
CA ALA A 103 5.83 -4.15 -8.40
C ALA A 103 6.65 -5.36 -8.88
N TYR A 104 7.31 -6.03 -7.95
CA TYR A 104 8.09 -7.23 -8.23
C TYR A 104 7.21 -8.37 -8.75
N THR A 105 6.07 -8.65 -8.11
CA THR A 105 5.17 -9.73 -8.56
C THR A 105 4.58 -9.44 -9.93
N HIS A 106 4.15 -8.20 -10.22
CA HIS A 106 3.69 -7.84 -11.56
C HIS A 106 4.79 -7.99 -12.62
N ALA A 107 6.03 -7.60 -12.30
CA ALA A 107 7.17 -7.74 -13.22
C ALA A 107 7.49 -9.21 -13.52
N MET A 108 7.46 -10.07 -12.50
CA MET A 108 7.75 -11.50 -12.65
C MET A 108 6.65 -12.28 -13.36
N VAL A 109 5.37 -11.89 -13.19
CA VAL A 109 4.26 -12.46 -13.97
C VAL A 109 4.28 -11.98 -15.43
N GLY A 110 5.06 -10.93 -15.74
CA GLY A 110 5.10 -10.34 -17.07
C GLY A 110 3.84 -9.55 -17.42
N ASP A 111 3.16 -8.98 -16.43
CA ASP A 111 2.03 -8.10 -16.69
C ASP A 111 2.49 -6.86 -17.48
N PRO A 112 1.67 -6.30 -18.39
CA PRO A 112 1.98 -5.06 -19.07
C PRO A 112 2.00 -3.88 -18.08
N VAL A 113 2.80 -2.86 -18.38
CA VAL A 113 3.00 -1.66 -17.51
C VAL A 113 1.68 -0.98 -17.15
N GLU A 114 0.67 -1.04 -18.02
CA GLU A 114 -0.68 -0.49 -17.77
C GLU A 114 -1.32 -1.06 -16.50
N LYS A 115 -1.03 -2.32 -16.15
CA LYS A 115 -1.52 -2.96 -14.92
C LYS A 115 -0.78 -2.53 -13.66
N PHE A 116 0.37 -1.86 -13.78
CA PHE A 116 1.14 -1.36 -12.64
C PHE A 116 0.60 -0.03 -12.10
N GLY A 117 -0.44 0.55 -12.70
CA GLY A 117 -0.91 1.90 -12.38
C GLY A 117 -1.13 2.14 -10.88
N GLY A 118 -1.82 1.21 -10.20
CA GLY A 118 -2.06 1.29 -8.76
C GLY A 118 -0.75 1.26 -7.95
N VAL A 119 0.18 0.38 -8.32
CA VAL A 119 1.48 0.22 -7.65
C VAL A 119 2.37 1.44 -7.85
N LEU A 120 2.43 1.99 -9.06
CA LEU A 120 3.23 3.18 -9.36
C LEU A 120 2.68 4.39 -8.62
N MET A 121 1.36 4.60 -8.65
CA MET A 121 0.72 5.69 -7.93
C MET A 121 0.94 5.56 -6.41
N GLY A 122 0.73 4.37 -5.85
CA GLY A 122 0.99 4.09 -4.44
C GLY A 122 2.44 4.35 -4.04
N SER A 123 3.40 3.91 -4.87
CA SER A 123 4.83 4.12 -4.66
C SER A 123 5.20 5.61 -4.63
N VAL A 124 4.71 6.40 -5.60
CA VAL A 124 4.95 7.84 -5.65
C VAL A 124 4.40 8.54 -4.41
N LEU A 125 3.18 8.21 -4.00
CA LEU A 125 2.54 8.80 -2.83
C LEU A 125 3.31 8.46 -1.53
N VAL A 126 3.77 7.22 -1.38
CA VAL A 126 4.62 6.79 -0.25
C VAL A 126 5.90 7.63 -0.20
N LEU A 127 6.60 7.78 -1.33
CA LEU A 127 7.86 8.54 -1.40
C LEU A 127 7.66 10.02 -1.09
N VAL A 128 6.63 10.65 -1.67
CA VAL A 128 6.27 12.05 -1.39
C VAL A 128 5.97 12.25 0.09
N ARG A 129 5.26 11.30 0.71
CA ARG A 129 4.94 11.38 2.13
C ARG A 129 6.16 11.21 3.03
N LEU A 130 7.00 10.21 2.77
CA LEU A 130 8.26 10.00 3.51
C LEU A 130 9.19 11.23 3.41
N TYR A 131 9.33 11.80 2.20
CA TYR A 131 10.09 13.03 1.99
C TYR A 131 9.52 14.22 2.79
N SER A 132 8.18 14.31 2.88
CA SER A 132 7.51 15.35 3.66
C SER A 132 7.66 15.13 5.17
N MET A 133 7.71 13.88 5.65
CA MET A 133 7.87 13.52 7.06
C MET A 133 9.28 13.75 7.60
N ASN A 134 10.33 13.39 6.85
CA ASN A 134 11.72 13.54 7.31
C ASN A 134 12.09 15.01 7.63
N LYS A 135 11.50 15.97 6.92
CA LYS A 135 11.70 17.41 7.20
C LYS A 135 10.80 17.95 8.32
N LEU A 136 9.71 17.26 8.66
CA LEU A 136 8.87 17.63 9.81
C LEU A 136 9.53 17.25 11.13
N LYS A 137 10.22 16.10 11.18
CA LYS A 137 11.00 15.69 12.37
C LYS A 137 12.07 16.72 12.74
N LEU A 138 12.80 17.24 11.75
CA LEU A 138 13.80 18.32 11.92
C LEU A 138 13.26 19.67 12.43
N LYS A 139 11.95 19.81 12.66
CA LYS A 139 11.33 21.03 13.22
C LYS A 139 10.74 20.84 14.62
N PHE A 140 10.63 19.60 15.08
CA PHE A 140 10.05 19.25 16.37
C PHE A 140 11.05 18.54 17.30
N ASP A 141 12.29 18.37 16.84
CA ASP A 141 13.50 18.20 17.64
C ASP A 141 14.22 19.56 17.74
#